data_AF-A0A7X5DWW2-F1
#
_entry.id   AF-A0A7X5DWW2-F1
#
_cell.length_a   1.000
_cell.length_b   1.000
_cell.length_c   1.000
_cell.angle_alpha   90.00
_cell.angle_beta   90.00
_cell.angle_gamma   90.00
#
_symmetry.space_group_name_H-M   'P 1'
#
loop_
_entity.id
_entity.type
_entity.pdbx_description
1 polymer ?
#
loop_
_entity_poly.entity_id
_entity_poly.type
_entity_poly.pdbx_seq_one_letter_code
_entity_poly.pdbx_strand_id
1 'polypeptide(L)'
;MKQITKVRKAVCVMANQLKKAGYTLSEAFKKAWRRVKLTMTIRAAGTTFENRQERLQFLKQFQPEDLSITLEREPGNRFDSNAIQIVVHIKPISRRAIIGYVPRGLAKELAKVMDAGIHAAATLVQIIGGYSYKESLGALINITI
;
A
#
# COMPACT_ATOMS: atom_id res chain seq x y z
N MET A 1 -10.98 16.55 18.52
CA MET A 1 -11.75 15.29 18.74
C MET A 1 -11.84 14.36 17.51
N LYS A 2 -12.03 14.87 16.27
CA LYS A 2 -12.26 14.05 15.05
C LYS A 2 -11.12 13.09 14.65
N GLN A 3 -9.87 13.36 15.02
CA GLN A 3 -8.73 12.50 14.66
C GLN A 3 -8.63 11.25 15.53
N ILE A 4 -8.91 11.37 16.84
CA ILE A 4 -8.89 10.24 17.78
C ILE A 4 -9.96 9.20 17.40
N THR A 5 -11.14 9.65 16.96
CA THR A 5 -12.21 8.75 16.52
C THR A 5 -11.84 8.02 15.23
N LYS A 6 -11.16 8.67 14.27
CA LYS A 6 -10.65 8.01 13.05
C LYS A 6 -9.65 6.90 13.37
N VAL A 7 -8.69 7.18 14.27
CA VAL A 7 -7.69 6.19 14.71
C VAL A 7 -8.37 4.99 15.37
N ARG A 8 -9.28 5.21 16.32
CA ARG A 8 -10.01 4.12 16.99
C ARG A 8 -10.82 3.31 16.00
N LYS A 9 -11.51 3.97 15.06
CA LYS A 9 -12.28 3.30 14.00
C LYS A 9 -11.37 2.44 13.11
N ALA A 10 -10.22 2.96 12.68
CA ALA A 10 -9.23 2.21 11.89
C ALA A 10 -8.74 0.97 12.64
N VAL A 11 -8.38 1.12 13.91
CA VAL A 11 -7.89 0.03 14.75
C VAL A 11 -8.96 -1.04 14.92
N CYS A 12 -10.20 -0.66 15.25
CA CYS A 12 -11.29 -1.62 15.41
C CYS A 12 -11.59 -2.36 14.10
N VAL A 13 -11.60 -1.66 12.96
CA VAL A 13 -11.84 -2.28 11.65
C VAL A 13 -10.74 -3.28 11.30
N MET A 14 -9.46 -2.92 11.46
CA MET A 14 -8.35 -3.85 11.22
C MET A 14 -8.36 -5.03 12.19
N ALA A 15 -8.56 -4.77 13.48
CA ALA A 15 -8.58 -5.82 14.50
C ALA A 15 -9.69 -6.84 14.21
N ASN A 16 -10.86 -6.40 13.74
CA ASN A 16 -11.94 -7.30 13.35
C ASN A 16 -11.55 -8.19 12.15
N GLN A 17 -10.82 -7.65 11.16
CA GLN A 17 -10.32 -8.45 10.04
C GLN A 17 -9.24 -9.44 10.48
N LEU A 18 -8.32 -9.03 11.35
CA LEU A 18 -7.33 -9.92 11.95
C LEU A 18 -7.99 -11.03 12.77
N LYS A 19 -9.05 -10.71 13.54
CA LYS A 19 -9.81 -11.72 14.28
C LYS A 19 -10.44 -12.75 13.35
N LYS A 20 -11.01 -12.33 12.22
CA LYS A 20 -11.54 -13.23 11.16
C LYS A 20 -10.45 -14.08 10.51
N ALA A 21 -9.21 -13.60 10.47
CA ALA A 21 -8.05 -14.34 9.97
C ALA A 21 -7.48 -15.36 10.98
N GLY A 22 -8.08 -15.51 12.17
CA GLY A 22 -7.71 -16.53 13.15
C GLY A 22 -6.92 -16.02 14.36
N TYR A 23 -6.56 -14.74 14.43
CA TYR A 23 -5.85 -14.19 15.58
C TYR A 23 -6.73 -14.17 16.84
N THR A 24 -6.12 -14.20 18.03
CA THR A 24 -6.86 -13.89 19.27
C THR A 24 -7.25 -12.41 19.30
N LEU A 25 -8.24 -12.05 20.13
CA LEU A 25 -8.69 -10.67 20.24
C LEU A 25 -7.54 -9.73 20.67
N SER A 26 -6.76 -10.15 21.67
CA SER A 26 -5.62 -9.38 22.17
C SER A 26 -4.55 -9.15 21.10
N GLU A 27 -4.17 -10.20 20.36
CA GLU A 27 -3.19 -10.10 19.28
C GLU A 27 -3.68 -9.21 18.13
N ALA A 28 -4.95 -9.37 17.75
CA ALA A 28 -5.56 -8.58 16.69
C ALA A 28 -5.53 -7.08 17.00
N PHE A 29 -5.91 -6.69 18.22
CA PHE A 29 -5.87 -5.29 18.65
C PHE A 29 -4.44 -4.75 18.77
N LYS A 30 -3.50 -5.52 19.35
CA LYS A 30 -2.08 -5.11 19.44
C LYS A 30 -1.47 -4.88 18.06
N LYS A 31 -1.74 -5.78 17.11
CA LYS A 31 -1.23 -5.69 15.74
C LYS A 31 -1.88 -4.57 14.95
N ALA A 32 -3.20 -4.39 15.06
CA ALA A 32 -3.92 -3.28 14.45
C ALA A 32 -3.45 -1.93 15.00
N TRP A 33 -3.29 -1.80 16.31
CA TRP A 33 -2.77 -0.57 16.94
C TRP A 33 -1.39 -0.21 16.42
N ARG A 34 -0.47 -1.19 16.36
CA ARG A 34 0.88 -0.99 15.83
C ARG A 34 0.84 -0.51 14.37
N ARG A 35 -0.04 -1.08 13.54
CA ARG A 35 -0.18 -0.71 12.12
C ARG A 35 -0.80 0.68 11.90
N VAL A 36 -1.74 1.09 12.74
CA VAL A 36 -2.38 2.41 12.60
C VAL A 36 -1.51 3.51 13.20
N LYS A 37 -0.80 3.24 14.31
CA LYS A 37 0.03 4.25 14.99
C LYS A 37 1.43 4.38 14.42
N LEU A 38 2.00 3.32 13.87
CA LEU A 38 3.31 3.36 13.25
C LEU A 38 3.17 3.39 11.74
N THR A 39 4.23 3.89 11.11
CA THR A 39 4.41 3.79 9.66
C THR A 39 4.64 2.33 9.28
N MET A 40 4.10 1.90 8.14
CA MET A 40 4.32 0.55 7.63
C MET A 40 5.04 0.60 6.30
N THR A 41 6.28 0.09 6.27
CA THR A 41 7.03 -0.09 5.03
C THR A 41 6.68 -1.43 4.43
N ILE A 42 6.21 -1.43 3.18
CA ILE A 42 5.87 -2.62 2.42
C ILE A 42 6.65 -2.67 1.12
N ARG A 43 6.90 -3.89 0.63
CA ARG A 43 7.30 -4.11 -0.76
C ARG A 43 6.05 -4.22 -1.62
N ALA A 44 5.98 -3.45 -2.71
CA ALA A 44 4.91 -3.56 -3.69
C ALA A 44 4.87 -4.99 -4.26
N ALA A 45 3.67 -5.56 -4.34
CA ALA A 45 3.43 -6.86 -4.95
C ALA A 45 3.14 -6.70 -6.44
N GLY A 46 3.41 -7.76 -7.21
CA GLY A 46 3.08 -7.80 -8.64
C GLY A 46 3.97 -6.94 -9.54
N THR A 47 5.14 -6.50 -9.06
CA THR A 47 6.05 -5.62 -9.82
C THR A 47 6.65 -6.28 -11.06
N THR A 48 6.59 -7.61 -11.16
CA THR A 48 7.10 -8.41 -12.29
C THR A 48 6.08 -8.67 -13.40
N PHE A 49 4.81 -8.33 -13.19
CA PHE A 49 3.74 -8.56 -14.16
C PHE A 49 3.55 -7.37 -15.08
N GLU A 50 3.17 -7.63 -16.33
CA GLU A 50 3.00 -6.61 -17.38
C GLU A 50 4.28 -5.75 -17.54
N ASN A 51 4.16 -4.52 -18.03
CA ASN A 51 5.29 -3.61 -18.24
C ASN A 51 5.70 -2.86 -16.95
N ARG A 52 5.49 -3.45 -15.76
CA ARG A 52 5.79 -2.78 -14.48
C ARG A 52 7.29 -2.67 -14.22
N GLN A 53 8.11 -3.59 -14.71
CA GLN A 53 9.57 -3.50 -14.63
C GLN A 53 10.10 -2.29 -15.40
N GLU A 54 9.65 -2.08 -16.63
CA GLU A 54 10.00 -0.91 -17.45
C GLU A 54 9.51 0.39 -16.79
N ARG A 55 8.29 0.40 -16.25
CA ARG A 55 7.77 1.57 -15.51
C ARG A 55 8.62 1.89 -14.28
N LEU A 56 9.02 0.88 -13.51
CA LEU A 56 9.90 1.08 -12.35
C LEU A 56 11.28 1.59 -12.76
N GLN A 57 11.83 1.10 -13.88
CA GLN A 57 13.09 1.60 -14.42
C GLN A 57 12.98 3.06 -14.88
N PHE A 58 11.88 3.41 -15.55
CA PHE A 58 11.59 4.78 -15.97
C PHE A 58 11.45 5.73 -14.76
N LEU A 59 10.79 5.28 -13.69
CA LEU A 59 10.62 6.08 -12.48
C LEU A 59 11.92 6.41 -11.75
N LYS A 60 12.99 5.61 -11.91
CA LYS A 60 14.32 5.91 -11.33
C LYS A 60 14.95 7.20 -11.90
N GLN A 61 14.45 7.69 -13.03
CA GLN A 61 14.96 8.89 -13.70
C GLN A 61 14.48 10.18 -13.04
N PHE A 62 13.43 10.10 -12.22
CA PHE A 62 12.80 11.26 -11.59
C PHE A 62 13.30 11.44 -10.16
N GLN A 63 13.30 12.69 -9.70
CA GLN A 63 13.60 12.99 -8.30
C GLN A 63 12.41 12.55 -7.41
N PRO A 64 12.65 12.09 -6.17
CA PRO A 64 11.56 11.70 -5.27
C PRO A 64 10.49 12.77 -5.06
N GLU A 65 10.85 14.04 -5.11
CA GLU A 65 9.97 15.20 -4.94
C GLU A 65 8.96 15.35 -6.08
N ASP A 66 9.33 14.87 -7.27
CA ASP A 66 8.50 14.85 -8.48
C ASP A 66 7.50 13.71 -8.50
N LEU A 67 7.67 12.73 -7.60
CA LEU A 67 6.85 11.54 -7.50
C LEU A 67 5.91 11.65 -6.30
N SER A 68 4.63 11.39 -6.52
CA SER A 68 3.67 11.24 -5.43
C SER A 68 2.92 9.92 -5.57
N ILE A 69 2.53 9.32 -4.45
CA ILE A 69 1.87 8.01 -4.44
C ILE A 69 0.45 8.15 -3.91
N THR A 70 -0.48 7.51 -4.58
CA THR A 70 -1.85 7.30 -4.09
C THR A 70 -2.18 5.82 -4.06
N LEU A 71 -2.90 5.42 -3.01
CA LEU A 71 -3.48 4.09 -2.90
C LEU A 71 -4.91 4.12 -3.42
N GLU A 72 -5.22 3.33 -4.44
CA GLU A 72 -6.55 3.28 -5.07
C GLU A 72 -7.19 1.90 -4.90
N ARG A 73 -8.45 1.86 -4.46
CA ARG A 73 -9.21 0.61 -4.32
C ARG A 73 -9.56 0.07 -5.70
N GLU A 74 -9.39 -1.24 -5.91
CA GLU A 74 -9.83 -1.95 -7.12
C GLU A 74 -10.78 -3.11 -6.74
N PRO A 75 -12.03 -2.82 -6.36
CA PRO A 75 -12.98 -3.85 -5.91
C PRO A 75 -13.39 -4.83 -7.01
N GLY A 76 -13.30 -4.43 -8.29
CA GLY A 76 -13.60 -5.26 -9.45
C GLY A 76 -12.45 -6.16 -9.92
N ASN A 77 -11.34 -6.23 -9.17
CA ASN A 77 -10.23 -7.10 -9.53
C ASN A 77 -10.66 -8.58 -9.49
N ARG A 78 -10.38 -9.30 -10.58
CA ARG A 78 -10.81 -10.70 -10.79
C ARG A 78 -10.18 -11.70 -9.80
N PHE A 79 -9.05 -11.36 -9.19
CA PHE A 79 -8.28 -12.24 -8.32
C PHE A 79 -8.42 -11.90 -6.82
N ASP A 80 -8.62 -10.61 -6.50
CA ASP A 80 -8.80 -10.13 -5.13
C ASP A 80 -9.68 -8.87 -5.05
N SER A 81 -10.90 -9.00 -4.55
CA SER A 81 -11.82 -7.86 -4.33
C SER A 81 -11.30 -6.83 -3.31
N ASN A 82 -10.26 -7.17 -2.55
CA ASN A 82 -9.59 -6.25 -1.63
C ASN A 82 -8.34 -5.60 -2.25
N ALA A 83 -8.09 -5.78 -3.54
CA ALA A 83 -6.93 -5.22 -4.22
C ALA A 83 -6.84 -3.70 -4.04
N ILE A 84 -5.62 -3.23 -3.76
CA ILE A 84 -5.28 -1.82 -3.63
C ILE A 84 -4.10 -1.55 -4.55
N GLN A 85 -4.34 -0.75 -5.58
CA GLN A 85 -3.33 -0.33 -6.53
C GLN A 85 -2.42 0.73 -5.92
N ILE A 86 -1.14 0.62 -6.23
CA ILE A 86 -0.14 1.64 -5.92
C ILE A 86 0.07 2.45 -7.19
N VAL A 87 -0.47 3.67 -7.20
CA VAL A 87 -0.42 4.59 -8.33
C VAL A 87 0.60 5.67 -8.03
N VAL A 88 1.58 5.82 -8.91
CA VAL A 88 2.56 6.90 -8.88
C VAL A 88 2.13 7.99 -9.84
N HIS A 89 2.08 9.23 -9.37
CA HIS A 89 1.87 10.43 -10.17
C HIS A 89 3.21 11.12 -10.37
N ILE A 90 3.56 11.36 -11.63
CA ILE A 90 4.81 11.95 -12.07
C ILE A 90 4.52 13.41 -12.43
N LYS A 91 4.81 14.34 -11.52
CA LYS A 91 4.43 15.76 -11.64
C LYS A 91 4.98 16.41 -12.91
N PRO A 92 6.28 16.25 -13.28
CA PRO A 92 6.86 16.95 -14.43
C PRO A 92 6.16 16.67 -15.76
N ILE A 93 5.58 15.47 -15.92
CA ILE A 93 4.92 15.05 -17.17
C ILE A 93 3.40 14.88 -17.00
N SER A 94 2.85 15.17 -15.82
CA SER A 94 1.43 15.02 -15.48
C SER A 94 0.86 13.63 -15.85
N ARG A 95 1.64 12.56 -15.65
CA ARG A 95 1.22 11.18 -15.92
C ARG A 95 1.07 10.37 -14.65
N ARG A 96 0.16 9.40 -14.66
CA ARG A 96 0.01 8.38 -13.62
C ARG A 96 0.43 7.01 -14.13
N ALA A 97 1.10 6.23 -13.29
CA ALA A 97 1.53 4.88 -13.58
C ALA A 97 1.22 3.94 -12.41
N ILE A 98 0.67 2.77 -12.71
CA ILE A 98 0.47 1.70 -11.72
C ILE A 98 1.76 0.90 -11.64
N ILE A 99 2.37 0.84 -10.46
CA ILE A 99 3.66 0.17 -10.23
C ILE A 99 3.51 -1.20 -9.54
N GLY A 100 2.33 -1.48 -9.01
CA GLY A 100 2.03 -2.73 -8.34
C GLY A 100 0.84 -2.60 -7.40
N TYR A 101 0.77 -3.53 -6.45
CA TYR A 101 -0.33 -3.65 -5.50
C TYR A 101 0.18 -3.72 -4.06
N VAL A 102 -0.67 -3.32 -3.12
CA VAL A 102 -0.47 -3.65 -1.71
C VAL A 102 -0.52 -5.18 -1.54
N PRO A 103 0.42 -5.80 -0.79
CA PRO A 103 0.39 -7.24 -0.56
C PRO A 103 -0.96 -7.74 -0.05
N ARG A 104 -1.45 -8.84 -0.63
CA ARG A 104 -2.79 -9.41 -0.39
C ARG A 104 -3.17 -9.51 1.10
N GLY A 105 -2.24 -9.95 1.94
CA GLY A 105 -2.47 -10.06 3.38
C GLY A 105 -2.81 -8.74 4.05
N LEU A 106 -2.09 -7.67 3.71
CA LEU A 106 -2.35 -6.33 4.23
C LEU A 106 -3.55 -5.68 3.53
N ALA A 107 -3.72 -5.92 2.23
CA ALA A 107 -4.80 -5.37 1.43
C ALA A 107 -6.19 -5.76 2.00
N LYS A 108 -6.35 -7.00 2.49
CA LYS A 108 -7.59 -7.43 3.18
C LYS A 108 -8.00 -6.52 4.33
N GLU A 109 -7.04 -6.06 5.13
CA GLU A 109 -7.30 -5.21 6.29
C GLU A 109 -7.46 -3.75 5.87
N LEU A 110 -6.51 -3.26 5.05
CA LEU A 110 -6.46 -1.86 4.64
C LEU A 110 -7.65 -1.48 3.73
N ALA A 111 -8.12 -2.41 2.89
CA ALA A 111 -9.29 -2.21 2.05
C ALA A 111 -10.51 -1.85 2.89
N LYS A 112 -10.74 -2.56 3.99
CA LYS A 112 -11.89 -2.30 4.88
C LYS A 112 -11.76 -0.99 5.63
N VAL A 113 -10.53 -0.57 5.94
CA VAL A 113 -10.27 0.76 6.54
C VAL A 113 -10.59 1.86 5.52
N MET A 114 -10.15 1.71 4.28
CA MET A 114 -10.46 2.64 3.18
C MET A 114 -11.96 2.68 2.87
N ASP A 115 -12.61 1.52 2.76
CA ASP A 115 -14.06 1.39 2.54
C ASP A 115 -14.87 2.02 3.70
N ALA A 116 -14.30 2.10 4.91
CA ALA A 116 -14.89 2.77 6.06
C ALA A 116 -14.69 4.30 6.08
N GLY A 117 -14.13 4.87 5.01
CA GLY A 117 -13.91 6.31 4.82
C GLY A 117 -12.64 6.85 5.48
N ILE A 118 -11.68 5.98 5.80
CA ILE A 118 -10.40 6.38 6.40
C ILE A 118 -9.33 6.35 5.31
N HIS A 119 -8.78 7.52 5.00
CA HIS A 119 -7.74 7.66 3.97
C HIS A 119 -6.41 7.15 4.49
N ALA A 120 -5.73 6.35 3.67
CA ALA A 120 -4.35 5.97 3.89
C ALA A 120 -3.46 6.84 2.98
N ALA A 121 -2.43 7.45 3.56
CA ALA A 121 -1.39 8.13 2.80
C ALA A 121 -0.25 7.15 2.48
N ALA A 122 0.44 7.40 1.37
CA ALA A 122 1.56 6.59 0.95
C ALA A 122 2.69 7.46 0.40
N THR A 123 3.93 7.05 0.65
CA THR A 123 5.13 7.69 0.10
C THR A 123 6.09 6.65 -0.47
N LEU A 124 6.78 7.02 -1.54
CA LEU A 124 7.84 6.18 -2.10
C LEU A 124 9.06 6.28 -1.18
N VAL A 125 9.52 5.15 -0.65
CA VAL A 125 10.77 5.11 0.12
C VAL A 125 11.94 4.97 -0.86
N GLN A 126 11.89 3.95 -1.72
CA GLN A 126 12.92 3.70 -2.72
C GLN A 126 12.45 2.64 -3.73
N ILE A 127 13.04 2.68 -4.92
CA ILE A 127 12.96 1.60 -5.90
C ILE A 127 14.16 0.68 -5.67
N ILE A 128 13.90 -0.59 -5.40
CA ILE A 128 14.91 -1.60 -5.03
C ILE A 128 15.12 -2.63 -6.14
N GLY A 129 16.22 -3.37 -6.06
CA GLY A 129 16.54 -4.45 -6.99
C GLY A 129 17.08 -3.95 -8.33
N GLY A 130 17.26 -4.89 -9.26
CA GLY A 130 17.91 -4.62 -10.55
C GLY A 130 19.42 -4.44 -10.43
N TYR A 131 20.06 -4.99 -9.38
CA TYR A 131 21.51 -4.92 -9.20
C TYR A 131 22.25 -6.00 -10.00
N SER A 132 21.54 -7.04 -10.46
CA SER A 132 22.07 -8.15 -11.26
C SER A 132 21.09 -8.57 -12.35
N TYR A 133 21.60 -9.25 -13.39
CA TYR A 133 20.87 -9.61 -14.62
C TYR A 133 19.63 -10.49 -14.42
N LYS A 134 19.45 -11.10 -13.22
CA LYS A 134 18.27 -11.90 -12.86
C LYS A 134 17.39 -11.26 -11.79
N GLU A 135 17.75 -10.08 -11.29
CA GLU A 135 17.02 -9.46 -10.19
C GLU A 135 15.97 -8.48 -10.70
N SER A 136 14.71 -8.74 -10.37
CA SER A 136 13.62 -7.83 -10.73
C SER A 136 13.56 -6.61 -9.82
N LEU A 137 13.18 -5.48 -10.41
CA LEU A 137 12.87 -4.25 -9.69
C LEU A 137 11.66 -4.44 -8.78
N GLY A 138 11.72 -3.78 -7.64
CA GLY A 138 10.62 -3.62 -6.69
C GLY A 138 10.51 -2.17 -6.22
N ALA A 139 9.46 -1.88 -5.47
CA ALA A 139 9.27 -0.58 -4.82
C ALA A 139 8.96 -0.78 -3.35
N LEU A 140 9.64 -0.01 -2.50
CA LEU A 140 9.32 0.10 -1.09
C LEU A 140 8.43 1.32 -0.87
N ILE A 141 7.25 1.07 -0.32
CA ILE A 141 6.23 2.09 -0.06
C ILE A 141 6.01 2.18 1.44
N ASN A 142 6.02 3.38 1.98
CA ASN A 142 5.60 3.63 3.34
C ASN A 142 4.12 4.02 3.33
N ILE A 143 3.31 3.38 4.16
CA ILE A 143 1.88 3.66 4.31
C ILE A 143 1.59 4.15 5.73
N THR A 144 0.72 5.16 5.82
CA THR A 144 0.22 5.75 7.07
C THR A 144 -1.30 5.95 7.01
N ILE A 145 -1.96 6.01 8.17
CA ILE A 145 -3.43 6.01 8.32
C ILE A 145 -3.88 7.17 9.20
#